data_AF-A0A7W2FX38-F1
#
_entry.id   AF-A0A7W2FX38-F1
#
_cell.length_a   1.000
_cell.length_b   1.000
_cell.length_c   1.000
_cell.angle_alpha   90.00
_cell.angle_beta   90.00
_cell.angle_gamma   90.00
#
_symmetry.space_group_name_H-M   'P 1'
#
loop_
_entity.id
_entity.type
_entity.pdbx_description
1 polymer ?
#
loop_
_entity_poly.entity_id
_entity_poly.type
_entity_poly.pdbx_seq_one_letter_code
_entity_poly.pdbx_strand_id
1 'polypeptide(L)'
;MGKALSFVGQLTILALIAFGLHFLLQSITKDLVLWDTAYMHLWQIYALQLLLSVVMIFAMVGIGKSMPQNVGYVFLGVLTLKVVINYLVINPALETANTSDFFKHNFLIVFFLFLIFDVYVTYRVLNQSYSVKNN
;
A
#
# COMPACT_ATOMS: atom_id res chain seq x y z
N MET A 1 13.48 14.32 8.57
CA MET A 1 12.59 14.05 7.41
C MET A 1 13.27 13.23 6.30
N GLY A 2 14.60 13.31 6.12
CA GLY A 2 15.30 12.60 5.02
C GLY A 2 15.01 11.09 4.87
N LYS A 3 14.93 10.33 5.98
CA LYS A 3 14.62 8.88 5.91
C LYS A 3 13.20 8.58 5.38
N ALA A 4 12.20 9.34 5.83
CA ALA A 4 10.82 9.18 5.35
C ALA A 4 10.74 9.51 3.86
N LEU A 5 11.37 10.61 3.43
CA LEU A 5 11.43 10.99 2.01
C LEU A 5 12.12 9.92 1.15
N SER A 6 13.18 9.28 1.67
CA SER A 6 13.85 8.17 0.98
C SER A 6 12.90 6.98 0.76
N PHE A 7 12.15 6.57 1.78
CA PHE A 7 11.14 5.51 1.63
C PHE A 7 9.99 5.91 0.70
N VAL A 8 9.53 7.17 0.75
CA VAL A 8 8.49 7.68 -0.16
C VAL A 8 8.98 7.64 -1.62
N GLY A 9 10.24 7.99 -1.87
CA GLY A 9 10.85 7.88 -3.19
C GLY A 9 10.87 6.43 -3.69
N GLN A 10 11.32 5.49 -2.85
CA GLN A 10 11.30 4.06 -3.17
C GLN A 10 9.89 3.54 -3.46
N LEU A 11 8.91 3.92 -2.64
CA LEU A 11 7.51 3.57 -2.82
C LEU A 11 6.95 4.11 -4.13
N THR A 12 7.27 5.36 -4.47
CA THR A 12 6.80 6.00 -5.71
C THR A 12 7.37 5.29 -6.93
N ILE A 13 8.66 4.94 -6.90
CA ILE A 13 9.30 4.17 -7.98
C ILE A 13 8.65 2.79 -8.11
N LEU A 14 8.45 2.07 -7.00
CA LEU A 14 7.75 0.78 -6.99
C LEU A 14 6.34 0.91 -7.60
N ALA A 15 5.58 1.91 -7.17
CA ALA A 15 4.21 2.15 -7.62
C ALA A 15 4.16 2.43 -9.14
N LEU A 16 5.05 3.27 -9.66
CA LEU A 16 5.12 3.58 -11.09
C LEU A 16 5.50 2.36 -11.93
N ILE A 17 6.53 1.61 -11.52
CA ILE A 17 6.96 0.39 -12.23
C ILE A 17 5.84 -0.65 -12.20
N ALA A 18 5.26 -0.90 -11.03
CA ALA A 18 4.20 -1.89 -10.89
C ALA A 18 2.94 -1.48 -11.67
N PHE A 19 2.54 -0.21 -11.63
CA PHE A 19 1.42 0.29 -12.43
C PHE A 19 1.67 0.12 -13.93
N GLY A 20 2.86 0.48 -14.40
CA GLY A 20 3.25 0.30 -15.81
C GLY A 20 3.19 -1.16 -16.24
N LEU A 21 3.78 -2.08 -15.45
CA LEU A 21 3.73 -3.52 -15.74
C LEU A 21 2.30 -4.06 -15.71
N HIS A 22 1.49 -3.63 -14.75
CA HIS A 22 0.10 -4.06 -14.61
C HIS A 22 -0.75 -3.60 -15.80
N PHE A 23 -0.57 -2.34 -16.22
CA PHE A 23 -1.21 -1.79 -17.40
C PHE A 23 -0.77 -2.49 -18.69
N LEU A 24 0.53 -2.75 -18.86
CA LEU A 24 1.06 -3.48 -20.01
C LEU A 24 0.51 -4.91 -20.08
N LEU A 25 0.47 -5.62 -18.96
CA LEU A 25 -0.09 -6.98 -18.90
C LEU A 25 -1.56 -6.99 -19.39
N GLN A 26 -2.37 -6.07 -18.86
CA GLN A 26 -3.79 -5.96 -19.23
C GLN A 26 -4.00 -5.47 -20.67
N SER A 27 -3.05 -4.71 -21.21
CA SER A 27 -3.04 -4.32 -22.62
C SER A 27 -2.84 -5.54 -23.52
N ILE A 28 -1.95 -6.46 -23.13
CA ILE A 28 -1.64 -7.68 -23.89
C ILE A 28 -2.81 -8.69 -23.79
N THR A 29 -3.41 -8.83 -22.62
CA THR A 29 -4.55 -9.75 -22.40
C THR A 29 -5.89 -9.19 -22.90
N LYS A 30 -5.92 -7.91 -23.35
CA LYS A 30 -7.10 -7.17 -23.81
C LYS A 30 -8.16 -6.94 -22.72
N ASP A 31 -7.74 -6.99 -21.45
CA ASP A 31 -8.61 -6.77 -20.29
C ASP A 31 -8.86 -5.28 -20.00
N LEU A 32 -8.21 -4.36 -20.73
CA LEU A 32 -8.39 -2.92 -20.54
C LEU A 32 -9.86 -2.47 -20.57
N VAL A 33 -10.68 -3.08 -21.44
CA VAL A 33 -12.11 -2.77 -21.57
C VAL A 33 -12.91 -3.07 -20.30
N LEU A 34 -12.44 -3.99 -19.46
CA LEU A 34 -13.12 -4.37 -18.22
C LEU A 34 -13.09 -3.23 -17.18
N TRP A 35 -12.17 -2.28 -17.32
CA TRP A 35 -12.10 -1.09 -16.45
C TRP A 35 -13.19 -0.06 -16.72
N ASP A 36 -13.84 -0.06 -17.88
CA ASP A 36 -14.91 0.89 -18.20
C ASP A 36 -16.18 0.64 -17.37
N THR A 37 -16.35 -0.61 -16.94
CA THR A 37 -17.46 -1.05 -16.09
C THR A 37 -17.05 -1.26 -14.63
N ALA A 38 -15.77 -1.06 -14.30
CA ALA A 38 -15.26 -1.29 -12.94
C ALA A 38 -15.64 -0.13 -12.01
N TYR A 39 -15.86 -0.44 -10.73
CA TYR A 39 -16.20 0.57 -9.71
C TYR A 39 -15.12 1.65 -9.54
N MET A 40 -13.85 1.27 -9.66
CA MET A 40 -12.71 2.21 -9.70
C MET A 40 -11.76 1.78 -10.81
N HIS A 41 -11.14 2.77 -11.45
CA HIS A 41 -10.05 2.55 -12.39
C HIS A 41 -8.76 2.12 -11.68
N LEU A 42 -7.91 1.38 -12.39
CA LEU A 42 -6.63 0.90 -11.88
C LEU A 42 -5.78 2.00 -11.23
N TRP A 43 -5.68 3.18 -11.86
CA TRP A 43 -4.89 4.29 -11.33
C TRP A 43 -5.41 4.80 -9.97
N GLN A 44 -6.72 4.75 -9.74
CA GLN A 44 -7.33 5.17 -8.47
C GLN A 44 -6.95 4.21 -7.34
N ILE A 45 -6.89 2.90 -7.64
CA ILE A 45 -6.45 1.88 -6.68
C ILE A 45 -4.99 2.13 -6.28
N TYR A 46 -4.10 2.36 -7.25
CA TYR A 46 -2.69 2.69 -6.97
C TYR A 46 -2.54 3.99 -6.19
N ALA A 47 -3.30 5.04 -6.54
CA ALA A 47 -3.26 6.32 -5.83
C ALA A 47 -3.71 6.17 -4.37
N LEU A 48 -4.79 5.40 -4.12
CA LEU A 48 -5.26 5.10 -2.78
C LEU A 48 -4.20 4.35 -1.96
N GLN A 49 -3.64 3.26 -2.50
CA GLN A 49 -2.62 2.49 -1.77
C GLN A 49 -1.36 3.32 -1.51
N LEU A 50 -0.93 4.11 -2.50
CA LEU A 50 0.20 5.03 -2.36
C LEU A 50 -0.04 6.02 -1.23
N LEU A 51 -1.20 6.68 -1.19
CA LEU A 51 -1.55 7.62 -0.13
C LEU A 51 -1.50 6.96 1.25
N LEU A 52 -2.15 5.79 1.41
CA LEU A 52 -2.19 5.07 2.68
C LEU A 52 -0.81 4.59 3.12
N SER A 53 0.03 4.10 2.20
CA SER A 53 1.40 3.70 2.50
C SER A 53 2.33 4.88 2.81
N VAL A 54 2.10 6.05 2.21
CA VAL A 54 2.82 7.29 2.61
C VAL A 54 2.52 7.64 4.06
N VAL A 55 1.25 7.58 4.48
CA VAL A 55 0.85 7.80 5.88
C VAL A 55 1.53 6.77 6.80
N MET A 56 1.54 5.49 6.41
CA MET A 56 2.26 4.43 7.14
C MET A 56 3.75 4.75 7.31
N ILE A 57 4.44 5.17 6.24
CA ILE A 57 5.87 5.53 6.29
C ILE A 57 6.10 6.63 7.33
N PHE A 58 5.29 7.69 7.31
CA PHE A 58 5.43 8.79 8.27
C PHE A 58 5.17 8.33 9.70
N ALA A 59 4.14 7.51 9.92
CA ALA A 59 3.85 6.94 11.24
C ALA A 59 5.03 6.10 11.76
N MET A 60 5.56 5.18 10.94
CA MET A 60 6.65 4.29 11.36
C MET A 60 7.96 5.06 11.60
N VAL A 61 8.34 5.97 10.70
CA VAL A 61 9.55 6.78 10.88
C VAL A 61 9.43 7.73 12.07
N GLY A 62 8.23 8.25 12.35
CA GLY A 62 7.96 9.07 13.53
C GLY A 62 8.12 8.28 14.82
N ILE A 63 7.39 7.17 14.95
CA ILE A 63 7.42 6.32 16.14
C ILE A 63 8.78 5.67 16.35
N GLY A 64 9.48 5.29 15.28
CA GLY A 64 10.84 4.75 15.37
C GLY A 64 11.85 5.72 16.00
N LYS A 65 11.57 7.04 15.96
CA LYS A 65 12.39 8.05 16.63
C LYS A 65 11.95 8.33 18.07
N SER A 66 10.64 8.37 18.30
CA SER A 66 10.09 8.77 19.60
C SER A 66 9.95 7.61 20.58
N MET A 67 9.53 6.43 20.10
CA MET A 67 9.21 5.24 20.92
C MET A 67 9.61 3.95 20.18
N PRO A 68 10.92 3.70 19.97
CA PRO A 68 11.42 2.59 19.16
C PRO A 68 10.93 1.20 19.61
N GLN A 69 10.77 0.99 20.93
CA GLN A 69 10.24 -0.28 21.47
C GLN A 69 8.79 -0.58 21.06
N ASN A 70 8.02 0.41 20.63
CA ASN A 70 6.59 0.28 20.34
C ASN A 70 6.28 0.25 18.85
N VAL A 71 7.29 0.31 17.97
CA VAL A 71 7.09 0.37 16.51
C VAL A 71 6.22 -0.79 15.99
N GLY A 72 6.44 -2.02 16.48
CA GLY A 72 5.64 -3.18 16.08
C GLY A 72 4.16 -3.07 16.46
N TYR A 73 3.86 -2.59 17.67
CA TYR A 73 2.48 -2.37 18.12
C TYR A 73 1.79 -1.25 17.33
N VAL A 74 2.49 -0.15 17.07
CA VAL A 74 1.92 0.94 16.28
C VAL A 74 1.74 0.51 14.83
N PHE A 75 2.66 -0.25 14.25
CA PHE A 75 2.49 -0.83 12.92
C PHE A 75 1.20 -1.63 12.83
N LEU A 76 0.95 -2.52 13.81
CA LEU A 76 -0.26 -3.33 13.83
C LEU A 76 -1.53 -2.46 13.87
N GLY A 77 -1.57 -1.44 14.73
CA GLY A 77 -2.72 -0.55 14.84
C GLY A 77 -2.99 0.27 13.57
N VAL A 78 -1.95 0.85 12.97
CA VAL A 78 -2.10 1.64 11.73
C VAL A 78 -2.42 0.72 10.53
N LEU A 79 -1.85 -0.48 10.48
CA LEU A 79 -2.18 -1.49 9.48
C LEU A 79 -3.66 -1.91 9.58
N THR A 80 -4.17 -2.18 10.78
CA THR A 80 -5.59 -2.47 10.98
C THR A 80 -6.46 -1.34 10.46
N LEU A 81 -6.13 -0.09 10.78
CA LEU A 81 -6.86 1.06 10.25
C LEU A 81 -6.80 1.12 8.71
N LYS A 82 -5.63 0.85 8.11
CA LYS A 82 -5.47 0.77 6.65
C LYS A 82 -6.38 -0.31 6.05
N VAL A 83 -6.46 -1.48 6.67
CA VAL A 83 -7.36 -2.56 6.22
C VAL A 83 -8.82 -2.15 6.31
N VAL A 84 -9.24 -1.52 7.42
CA VAL A 84 -10.61 -1.00 7.59
C VAL A 84 -10.95 0.03 6.52
N ILE A 85 -10.06 0.99 6.26
CA ILE A 85 -10.27 2.00 5.19
C ILE A 85 -10.44 1.31 3.83
N ASN A 86 -9.59 0.32 3.52
CA ASN A 86 -9.70 -0.44 2.27
C ASN A 86 -11.04 -1.16 2.16
N TYR A 87 -11.48 -1.81 3.24
CA TYR A 87 -12.78 -2.48 3.28
C TYR A 87 -13.93 -1.50 3.02
N LEU A 88 -13.94 -0.35 3.69
CA LEU A 88 -14.99 0.67 3.49
C LEU A 88 -15.02 1.21 2.05
N VAL A 89 -13.85 1.39 1.42
CA VAL A 89 -13.77 1.86 0.03
C VAL A 89 -14.29 0.81 -0.96
N ILE A 90 -13.97 -0.48 -0.74
CA ILE A 90 -14.37 -1.55 -1.65
C ILE A 90 -15.78 -2.10 -1.36
N ASN A 91 -16.34 -1.88 -0.17
CA ASN A 91 -17.64 -2.45 0.23
C ASN A 91 -18.77 -2.20 -0.79
N PRO A 92 -18.95 -0.99 -1.35
CA PRO A 92 -19.99 -0.74 -2.37
C PRO A 92 -19.80 -1.60 -3.63
N ALA A 93 -18.54 -1.87 -4.00
CA ALA A 93 -18.22 -2.76 -5.10
C ALA A 93 -18.50 -4.22 -4.74
N LEU A 94 -18.26 -4.66 -3.51
CA LEU A 94 -18.52 -6.04 -3.10
C LEU A 94 -20.02 -6.38 -3.04
N GLU A 95 -20.87 -5.42 -2.68
CA GLU A 95 -22.32 -5.60 -2.57
C GLU A 95 -23.04 -5.56 -3.93
N THR A 96 -22.40 -5.02 -4.96
CA THR A 96 -22.98 -4.98 -6.31
C THR A 96 -22.83 -6.35 -6.97
N ALA A 97 -23.96 -7.01 -7.25
CA ALA A 97 -24.01 -8.36 -7.84
C ALA A 97 -23.25 -8.49 -9.17
N ASN A 98 -23.02 -7.38 -9.88
CA ASN A 98 -22.34 -7.32 -11.16
C ASN A 98 -20.85 -6.94 -11.07
N THR A 99 -20.28 -6.80 -9.86
CA THR A 99 -18.85 -6.51 -9.75
C THR A 99 -18.05 -7.73 -10.16
N SER A 100 -17.36 -7.58 -11.29
CA SER A 100 -16.56 -8.62 -11.90
C SER A 100 -15.43 -9.08 -10.96
N ASP A 101 -15.13 -10.37 -10.99
CA ASP A 101 -13.99 -10.95 -10.27
C ASP A 101 -12.67 -10.30 -10.70
N PHE A 102 -12.64 -9.78 -11.93
CA PHE A 102 -11.57 -8.93 -12.45
C PHE A 102 -11.25 -7.77 -11.49
N PHE A 103 -12.23 -6.94 -11.10
CA PHE A 103 -11.96 -5.80 -10.23
C PHE A 103 -11.42 -6.25 -8.86
N LYS A 104 -12.06 -7.26 -8.25
CA LYS A 104 -11.69 -7.77 -6.92
C LYS A 104 -10.24 -8.28 -6.91
N HIS A 105 -9.87 -9.06 -7.93
CA HIS A 105 -8.53 -9.65 -8.04
C HIS A 105 -7.45 -8.56 -8.19
N ASN A 106 -7.67 -7.61 -9.11
CA ASN A 106 -6.74 -6.52 -9.35
C ASN A 106 -6.58 -5.61 -8.11
N PHE A 107 -7.68 -5.30 -7.41
CA PHE A 107 -7.60 -4.54 -6.16
C PHE A 107 -6.74 -5.26 -5.12
N LEU A 108 -6.97 -6.57 -4.93
CA LEU A 108 -6.27 -7.36 -3.93
C LEU A 108 -4.76 -7.48 -4.24
N ILE A 109 -4.40 -7.65 -5.52
CA ILE A 109 -3.00 -7.65 -5.97
C ILE A 109 -2.30 -6.35 -5.59
N VAL A 110 -2.91 -5.20 -5.88
CA VAL A 110 -2.32 -3.90 -5.58
C VAL A 110 -2.26 -3.68 -4.07
N PHE A 111 -3.30 -4.08 -3.32
CA PHE A 111 -3.27 -4.04 -1.86
C PHE A 111 -2.08 -4.81 -1.27
N PHE A 112 -1.87 -6.07 -1.69
CA PHE A 112 -0.77 -6.89 -1.16
C PHE A 112 0.61 -6.37 -1.57
N LEU A 113 0.75 -5.86 -2.79
CA LEU A 113 2.00 -5.24 -3.24
C LEU A 113 2.44 -4.12 -2.28
N PHE A 114 1.51 -3.22 -1.94
CA PHE A 114 1.80 -2.11 -1.03
C PHE A 114 1.93 -2.58 0.43
N LEU A 115 1.19 -3.60 0.85
CA LEU A 115 1.35 -4.21 2.17
C LEU A 115 2.76 -4.77 2.38
N ILE A 116 3.30 -5.48 1.38
CA ILE A 116 4.67 -6.00 1.44
C ILE A 116 5.67 -4.86 1.63
N PHE A 117 5.46 -3.74 0.94
CA PHE A 117 6.30 -2.56 1.11
C PHE A 117 6.18 -1.94 2.52
N ASP A 118 4.96 -1.87 3.07
CA ASP A 118 4.73 -1.37 4.43
C ASP A 118 5.46 -2.23 5.48
N VAL A 119 5.46 -3.56 5.29
CA VAL A 119 6.21 -4.50 6.11
C VAL A 119 7.72 -4.27 5.95
N TYR A 120 8.20 -4.09 4.72
CA TYR A 120 9.61 -3.75 4.45
C TYR A 120 10.07 -2.48 5.19
N VAL A 121 9.29 -1.40 5.11
CA VAL A 121 9.62 -0.14 5.79
C VAL A 121 9.66 -0.34 7.30
N THR A 122 8.65 -1.00 7.86
CA THR A 122 8.56 -1.27 9.30
C THR A 122 9.74 -2.10 9.78
N TYR A 123 10.10 -3.17 9.05
CA TYR A 123 11.28 -3.99 9.33
C TYR A 123 12.56 -3.14 9.35
N ARG A 124 12.75 -2.27 8.37
CA ARG A 124 13.93 -1.38 8.28
C ARG A 124 13.99 -0.38 9.44
N VAL A 125 12.85 0.17 9.85
CA VAL A 125 12.76 1.09 11.00
C VAL A 125 13.05 0.37 12.31
N LEU A 126 12.49 -0.82 12.51
CA LEU A 126 12.76 -1.67 13.68
C LEU A 126 14.26 -1.97 13.81
N ASN A 127 14.88 -2.49 12.75
CA ASN A 127 16.28 -2.92 12.80
C ASN A 127 17.27 -1.76 13.02
N GLN A 128 16.95 -0.56 12.53
CA GLN A 128 17.74 0.65 12.83
C GLN A 128 17.66 1.06 14.29
N SER A 129 16.50 0.88 14.92
CA SER A 129 16.27 1.25 16.31
C SER A 129 17.07 0.34 17.27
N TYR A 130 17.18 -0.95 16.96
CA TYR A 130 18.02 -1.88 17.72
C TYR A 130 19.52 -1.54 17.64
N SER A 131 20.01 -1.12 16.47
CA SER A 131 21.43 -0.76 16.29
C SER A 131 21.85 0.49 17.05
N VAL A 132 20.95 1.47 17.24
CA VAL A 132 21.27 2.71 17.98
C VAL A 132 21.32 2.48 19.49
N LYS A 133 20.54 1.53 20.02
CA LYS A 133 20.50 1.22 21.46
C LYS A 133 21.76 0.47 21.95
N ASN A 134 22.46 -0.21 21.06
CA ASN A 134 23.61 -1.06 21.38
C ASN A 134 24.99 -0.38 21.15
N ASN A 135 24.99 0.93 20.86
CA ASN A 135 26.18 1.79 20.79
C ASN A 135 26.07 2.89 21.84
#